data_AF-A0A6P1I805-F1
#
_entry.id   AF-A0A6P1I805-F1
#
_cell.length_a   1.000
_cell.length_b   1.000
_cell.length_c   1.000
_cell.angle_alpha   90.00
_cell.angle_beta   90.00
_cell.angle_gamma   90.00
#
_symmetry.space_group_name_H-M   'P 1'
#
loop_
_entity.id
_entity.type
_entity.pdbx_description
1 polymer ?
#
loop_
_entity_poly.entity_id
_entity_poly.type
_entity_poly.pdbx_seq_one_letter_code
_entity_poly.pdbx_strand_id
1 'polypeptide(L)'
;MFVSGAVIAAIVGAVINVALAQYKDRSEERARLRKTFAEAFEVAMQYKEFPYAIRRRRADQPEAERVRLSEEMRAVQAKLSYFVVWTEGESKAVGAAYSALVAQLRQVAGTACNEAWKEPAVQDDAGMNLSSTVINLSSLKPFEKAYVTAVRDHFKPFYRR
;
A
#
# COMPACT_ATOMS: atom_id res chain seq x y z
N MET A 1 -42.53 19.36 39.40
CA MET A 1 -41.31 20.14 39.09
C MET A 1 -41.23 20.21 37.56
N PHE A 2 -41.60 21.35 36.96
CA PHE A 2 -41.55 21.50 35.50
C PHE A 2 -40.10 21.76 35.08
N VAL A 3 -39.54 20.89 34.24
CA VAL A 3 -38.23 21.11 33.61
C VAL A 3 -38.38 22.32 32.69
N SER A 4 -37.57 23.36 32.89
CA SER A 4 -37.64 24.56 32.06
C SER A 4 -37.19 24.24 30.63
N GLY A 5 -37.76 24.94 29.64
CA GLY A 5 -37.35 24.78 28.24
C GLY A 5 -35.85 24.98 28.01
N ALA A 6 -35.19 25.78 28.86
CA ALA A 6 -33.74 25.99 28.85
C ALA A 6 -32.95 24.72 29.23
N VAL A 7 -33.42 23.93 30.19
CA VAL A 7 -32.78 22.66 30.59
C VAL A 7 -32.93 21.62 29.48
N ILE A 8 -34.09 21.56 28.82
CA ILE A 8 -34.32 20.66 27.68
C ILE A 8 -33.42 21.06 26.50
N ALA A 9 -33.34 22.36 26.18
CA ALA A 9 -32.49 22.86 25.10
C ALA A 9 -30.99 22.58 25.36
N ALA A 10 -30.53 22.72 26.59
CA ALA A 10 -29.15 22.42 26.97
C ALA A 10 -28.80 20.93 26.81
N ILE A 11 -29.71 20.03 27.20
CA ILE A 11 -29.52 18.58 27.04
C ILE A 11 -29.50 18.20 25.56
N VAL A 12 -30.42 18.72 24.75
CA VAL A 12 -30.47 18.45 23.31
C VAL A 12 -29.20 18.97 22.62
N GLY A 13 -28.76 20.19 22.96
CA GLY A 13 -27.51 20.75 22.43
C GLY A 13 -26.28 19.93 22.79
N ALA A 14 -26.19 19.43 24.03
CA ALA A 14 -25.09 18.57 24.47
C ALA A 14 -25.05 17.24 23.69
N VAL A 15 -26.20 16.59 23.47
CA VAL A 15 -26.30 15.34 22.70
C VAL A 15 -25.89 15.56 21.24
N ILE A 16 -26.33 16.64 20.60
CA ILE A 16 -25.97 16.98 19.23
C ILE A 16 -24.46 17.22 19.10
N ASN A 17 -23.87 17.98 20.04
CA ASN A 17 -22.43 18.28 20.01
C ASN A 17 -21.58 17.03 20.21
N VAL A 18 -21.98 16.13 21.13
CA VAL A 18 -21.29 14.84 21.32
C VAL A 18 -21.42 13.96 20.07
N ALA A 19 -22.60 13.88 19.47
CA ALA A 19 -22.81 13.11 18.25
C ALA A 19 -21.97 13.66 17.07
N LEU A 20 -21.87 14.99 16.95
CA LEU A 20 -21.05 15.64 15.92
C LEU A 20 -19.55 15.40 16.14
N ALA A 21 -19.09 15.50 17.39
CA ALA A 21 -17.70 15.18 17.74
C ALA A 21 -17.36 13.72 17.43
N GLN A 22 -18.20 12.77 17.84
CA GLN A 22 -18.04 11.35 17.53
C GLN A 22 -18.09 11.06 16.03
N TYR A 23 -18.92 11.77 15.27
CA TYR A 23 -18.97 11.65 13.82
C TYR A 23 -17.68 12.16 13.16
N LYS A 24 -17.19 13.31 13.61
CA LYS A 24 -15.95 13.91 13.12
C LYS A 24 -14.75 13.01 13.42
N ASP A 25 -14.61 12.54 14.66
CA ASP A 25 -13.52 11.64 15.07
C ASP A 25 -13.49 10.36 14.22
N ARG A 26 -14.66 9.74 14.00
CA ARG A 26 -14.77 8.56 13.14
C ARG A 26 -14.44 8.85 11.68
N SER A 27 -14.78 10.05 11.19
CA SER A 27 -14.46 10.45 9.81
C SER A 27 -12.96 10.67 9.63
N GLU A 28 -12.29 11.27 10.61
CA GLU A 28 -10.86 11.53 10.62
C GLU A 28 -10.05 10.23 10.76
N GLU A 29 -10.46 9.34 11.67
CA GLU A 29 -9.91 8.01 11.79
C GLU A 29 -10.05 7.22 10.48
N ARG A 30 -11.23 7.23 9.88
CA ARG A 30 -11.46 6.56 8.59
C ARG A 30 -10.57 7.13 7.48
N ALA A 31 -10.39 8.46 7.44
CA ALA A 31 -9.51 9.11 6.48
C ALA A 31 -8.05 8.73 6.69
N ARG A 32 -7.57 8.71 7.94
CA ARG A 32 -6.24 8.27 8.34
C ARG A 32 -5.99 6.83 7.88
N LEU A 33 -6.89 5.91 8.20
CA LEU A 33 -6.76 4.49 7.81
C LEU A 33 -6.76 4.31 6.29
N ARG A 34 -7.62 5.04 5.56
CA ARG A 34 -7.63 4.99 4.09
C ARG A 34 -6.29 5.44 3.51
N LYS A 35 -5.73 6.52 4.05
CA LYS A 35 -4.43 7.03 3.63
C LYS A 35 -3.35 5.99 3.91
N THR A 36 -3.28 5.46 5.12
CA THR A 36 -2.30 4.44 5.50
C THR A 36 -2.38 3.18 4.63
N PHE A 37 -3.58 2.68 4.35
CA PHE A 37 -3.75 1.53 3.46
C PHE A 37 -3.41 1.85 2.00
N ALA A 38 -3.63 3.08 1.54
CA ALA A 38 -3.19 3.50 0.21
C ALA A 38 -1.66 3.58 0.13
N GLU A 39 -1.00 4.17 1.12
CA GLU A 39 0.46 4.26 1.21
C GLU A 39 1.13 2.88 1.27
N ALA A 40 0.54 1.95 2.03
CA ALA A 40 1.01 0.56 2.06
C ALA A 40 1.00 -0.09 0.67
N PHE A 41 -0.09 0.12 -0.09
CA PHE A 41 -0.19 -0.37 -1.46
C PHE A 41 0.79 0.31 -2.41
N GLU A 42 0.98 1.63 -2.25
CA GLU A 42 1.95 2.39 -3.04
C GLU A 42 3.36 1.81 -2.88
N VAL A 43 3.81 1.56 -1.65
CA VAL A 43 5.13 0.95 -1.39
C VAL A 43 5.25 -0.45 -2.00
N ALA A 44 4.17 -1.25 -1.95
CA ALA A 44 4.12 -2.54 -2.61
C ALA A 44 4.32 -2.42 -4.14
N MET A 45 3.73 -1.39 -4.76
CA MET A 45 3.93 -1.12 -6.18
C MET A 45 5.32 -0.56 -6.49
N GLN A 46 5.90 0.28 -5.61
CA GLN A 46 7.29 0.73 -5.76
C GLN A 46 8.27 -0.46 -5.80
N TYR A 47 8.07 -1.46 -4.94
CA TYR A 47 8.90 -2.67 -4.96
C TYR A 47 8.77 -3.46 -6.26
N LYS A 48 7.56 -3.49 -6.83
CA LYS A 48 7.25 -4.18 -8.09
C LYS A 48 7.97 -3.58 -9.30
N GLU A 49 8.40 -2.31 -9.22
CA GLU A 49 9.09 -1.62 -10.32
C GLU A 49 10.59 -1.94 -10.43
N PHE A 50 11.22 -2.49 -9.38
CA PHE A 50 12.68 -2.74 -9.38
C PHE A 50 13.20 -3.61 -10.53
N PRO A 51 12.53 -4.69 -10.98
CA PRO A 51 12.98 -5.44 -12.15
C PRO A 51 13.16 -4.54 -13.38
N TYR A 52 12.23 -3.61 -13.61
CA TYR A 52 12.31 -2.68 -14.74
C TYR A 52 13.41 -1.64 -14.54
N ALA A 53 13.53 -1.08 -13.33
CA ALA A 53 14.61 -0.15 -13.00
C ALA A 53 15.99 -0.77 -13.19
N ILE A 54 16.17 -2.05 -12.84
CA ILE A 54 17.40 -2.81 -13.04
C ILE A 54 17.69 -3.01 -14.53
N ARG A 55 16.68 -3.37 -15.34
CA ARG A 55 16.86 -3.50 -16.80
C ARG A 55 17.25 -2.18 -17.45
N ARG A 56 16.69 -1.06 -16.97
CA ARG A 56 16.92 0.32 -17.48
C ARG A 56 18.07 1.06 -16.79
N ARG A 57 18.88 0.37 -15.99
CA ARG A 57 20.04 0.97 -15.31
C ARG A 57 21.00 1.59 -16.32
N ARG A 58 21.68 2.66 -15.91
CA ARG A 58 22.72 3.30 -16.71
C ARG A 58 23.92 2.36 -16.93
N ALA A 59 24.29 2.15 -18.19
CA ALA A 59 25.34 1.21 -18.57
C ALA A 59 26.75 1.82 -18.51
N ASP A 60 26.84 3.15 -18.62
CA ASP A 60 28.06 3.93 -18.47
C ASP A 60 28.53 4.03 -17.01
N GLN A 61 27.65 3.79 -16.04
CA GLN A 61 27.91 3.93 -14.60
C GLN A 61 27.44 2.70 -13.79
N PRO A 62 27.92 1.48 -14.10
CA PRO A 62 27.36 0.25 -13.53
C PRO A 62 27.55 0.13 -12.01
N GLU A 63 28.67 0.61 -11.45
CA GLU A 63 28.92 0.56 -10.01
C GLU A 63 28.01 1.52 -9.23
N ALA A 64 27.88 2.75 -9.70
CA ALA A 64 27.01 3.75 -9.10
C ALA A 64 25.53 3.29 -9.13
N GLU A 65 25.09 2.68 -10.23
CA GLU A 65 23.72 2.16 -10.34
C GLU A 65 23.47 0.97 -9.41
N ARG A 66 24.45 0.08 -9.20
CA ARG A 66 24.32 -1.02 -8.22
C ARG A 66 24.11 -0.48 -6.81
N VAL A 67 24.88 0.53 -6.40
CA VAL A 67 24.73 1.17 -5.09
C VAL A 67 23.37 1.85 -4.99
N ARG A 68 23.01 2.70 -5.96
CA ARG A 68 21.75 3.44 -5.98
C ARG A 68 20.53 2.51 -5.87
N LEU A 69 20.43 1.52 -6.76
CA LEU A 69 19.31 0.59 -6.79
C LEU A 69 19.25 -0.29 -5.54
N SER A 70 20.40 -0.67 -4.97
CA SER A 70 20.42 -1.46 -3.73
C SER A 70 19.91 -0.64 -2.55
N GLU A 71 20.35 0.62 -2.39
CA GLU A 71 19.89 1.48 -1.29
C GLU A 71 18.41 1.85 -1.42
N GLU A 72 17.94 2.18 -2.63
CA GLU A 72 16.51 2.41 -2.90
C GLU A 72 15.69 1.15 -2.56
N MET A 73 16.14 -0.04 -2.98
CA MET A 73 15.45 -1.30 -2.68
C MET A 73 15.43 -1.58 -1.18
N ARG A 74 16.54 -1.34 -0.46
CA ARG A 74 16.60 -1.50 1.01
C ARG A 74 15.59 -0.59 1.70
N ALA A 75 15.50 0.67 1.29
CA ALA A 75 14.53 1.62 1.85
C ALA A 75 13.07 1.16 1.62
N VAL A 76 12.75 0.68 0.41
CA VAL A 76 11.41 0.16 0.10
C VAL A 76 11.13 -1.11 0.91
N GLN A 77 12.07 -2.04 1.04
CA GLN A 77 11.90 -3.26 1.83
C GLN A 77 11.64 -2.98 3.32
N ALA A 78 12.29 -1.95 3.88
CA ALA A 78 12.03 -1.50 5.24
C ALA A 78 10.59 -0.98 5.38
N LYS A 79 10.13 -0.16 4.43
CA LYS A 79 8.75 0.35 4.41
C LYS A 79 7.71 -0.76 4.24
N LEU A 80 7.96 -1.77 3.40
CA LEU A 80 7.07 -2.95 3.30
C LEU A 80 6.91 -3.63 4.66
N SER A 81 8.02 -3.82 5.37
CA SER A 81 8.02 -4.48 6.68
C SER A 81 7.31 -3.64 7.74
N TYR A 82 7.48 -2.31 7.70
CA TYR A 82 6.73 -1.37 8.53
C TYR A 82 5.21 -1.50 8.29
N PHE A 83 4.77 -1.49 7.03
CA PHE A 83 3.35 -1.57 6.72
C PHE A 83 2.74 -2.95 6.99
N VAL A 84 3.52 -4.04 6.97
CA VAL A 84 3.04 -5.35 7.45
C VAL A 84 2.59 -5.27 8.90
N VAL A 85 3.40 -4.70 9.79
CA VAL A 85 3.05 -4.56 11.20
C VAL A 85 1.85 -3.63 11.38
N TRP A 86 1.87 -2.48 10.70
CA TRP A 86 0.84 -1.47 10.90
C TRP A 86 -0.53 -1.90 10.36
N THR A 87 -0.58 -2.51 9.17
CA THR A 87 -1.84 -2.99 8.59
C THR A 87 -2.47 -4.11 9.41
N GLU A 88 -1.67 -4.99 10.01
CA GLU A 88 -2.15 -6.03 10.93
C GLU A 88 -2.73 -5.43 12.22
N GLY A 89 -2.08 -4.40 12.78
CA GLY A 89 -2.56 -3.70 13.97
C GLY A 89 -3.92 -3.01 13.77
N GLU A 90 -4.17 -2.47 12.58
CA GLU A 90 -5.40 -1.76 12.25
C GLU A 90 -6.55 -2.67 11.79
N SER A 91 -6.24 -3.78 11.13
CA SER A 91 -7.23 -4.68 10.57
C SER A 91 -6.61 -6.03 10.20
N LYS A 92 -6.91 -7.07 10.98
CA LYS A 92 -6.47 -8.45 10.72
C LYS A 92 -6.70 -8.91 9.26
N ALA A 93 -7.84 -8.56 8.68
CA ALA A 93 -8.15 -8.95 7.29
C ALA A 93 -7.28 -8.20 6.26
N VAL A 94 -7.01 -6.92 6.49
CA VAL A 94 -6.16 -6.10 5.60
C VAL A 94 -4.69 -6.47 5.79
N GLY A 95 -4.24 -6.65 7.03
CA GLY A 95 -2.89 -7.10 7.38
C GLY A 95 -2.55 -8.46 6.80
N ALA A 96 -3.46 -9.44 6.89
CA ALA A 96 -3.30 -10.73 6.24
C ALA A 96 -3.17 -10.61 4.72
N ALA A 97 -4.04 -9.81 4.07
CA ALA A 97 -3.99 -9.60 2.63
C ALA A 97 -2.71 -8.87 2.19
N TYR A 98 -2.25 -7.88 2.96
CA TYR A 98 -1.01 -7.15 2.70
C TYR A 98 0.21 -8.04 2.85
N SER A 99 0.27 -8.82 3.94
CA SER A 99 1.36 -9.76 4.19
C SER A 99 1.48 -10.80 3.08
N ALA A 100 0.34 -11.32 2.60
CA ALA A 100 0.31 -12.23 1.45
C ALA A 100 0.83 -11.56 0.16
N LEU A 101 0.40 -10.32 -0.10
CA LEU A 101 0.91 -9.53 -1.24
C LEU A 101 2.42 -9.30 -1.14
N VAL A 102 2.95 -8.90 0.02
CA VAL A 102 4.38 -8.68 0.24
C VAL A 102 5.18 -9.98 0.08
N ALA A 103 4.68 -11.09 0.61
CA ALA A 103 5.32 -12.39 0.44
C ALA A 103 5.41 -12.77 -1.03
N GLN A 104 4.31 -12.65 -1.79
CA GLN A 104 4.31 -12.96 -3.20
C GLN A 104 5.17 -11.97 -4.02
N LEU A 105 5.17 -10.68 -3.67
CA LEU A 105 6.04 -9.68 -4.30
C LEU A 105 7.52 -10.06 -4.17
N ARG A 106 7.96 -10.43 -2.97
CA ARG A 106 9.35 -10.87 -2.74
C ARG A 106 9.70 -12.10 -3.56
N GLN A 107 8.77 -13.03 -3.73
CA GLN A 107 8.98 -14.21 -4.57
C GLN A 107 9.06 -13.85 -6.06
N VAL A 108 8.03 -13.16 -6.58
CA VAL A 108 7.90 -12.93 -8.04
C VAL A 108 8.79 -11.79 -8.50
N ALA A 109 8.63 -10.59 -7.93
CA ALA A 109 9.42 -9.43 -8.32
C ALA A 109 10.88 -9.57 -7.87
N GLY A 110 11.15 -10.21 -6.73
CA GLY A 110 12.51 -10.52 -6.31
C GLY A 110 13.23 -11.47 -7.27
N THR A 111 12.55 -12.52 -7.76
CA THR A 111 13.10 -13.40 -8.81
C THR A 111 13.36 -12.63 -10.10
N ALA A 112 12.40 -11.82 -10.55
CA ALA A 112 12.57 -10.98 -11.74
C ALA A 112 13.70 -9.96 -11.59
N CYS A 113 13.96 -9.42 -10.39
CA CYS A 113 15.13 -8.58 -10.12
C CYS A 113 16.44 -9.36 -10.30
N ASN A 114 16.50 -10.60 -9.81
CA ASN A 114 17.68 -11.45 -9.96
C ASN A 114 17.97 -11.75 -11.43
N GLU A 115 16.94 -12.07 -12.22
CA GLU A 115 17.03 -12.27 -13.66
C GLU A 115 17.46 -10.99 -14.38
N ALA A 116 16.86 -9.84 -14.04
CA ALA A 116 17.20 -8.54 -14.65
C ALA A 116 18.67 -8.13 -14.45
N TRP A 117 19.29 -8.52 -13.33
CA TRP A 117 20.72 -8.28 -13.07
C TRP A 117 21.65 -9.14 -13.92
N LYS A 118 21.21 -10.33 -14.33
CA LYS A 118 21.99 -11.23 -15.20
C LYS A 118 22.01 -10.74 -16.66
N GLU A 119 21.00 -9.98 -17.05
CA GLU A 119 20.88 -9.43 -18.40
C GLU A 119 21.63 -8.10 -18.57
N PRO A 120 22.22 -7.81 -19.75
CA PRO A 120 22.83 -6.52 -20.07
C PRO A 120 21.81 -5.38 -19.98
N ALA A 121 22.20 -4.22 -19.45
CA ALA A 121 21.33 -3.05 -19.41
C ALA A 121 20.80 -2.69 -20.81
N VAL A 122 19.55 -2.19 -20.88
CA VAL A 122 18.98 -1.66 -22.12
C VAL A 122 19.82 -0.47 -22.62
N GLN A 123 20.12 -0.44 -23.91
CA GLN A 123 21.01 0.57 -24.53
C GLN A 123 20.29 1.52 -25.50
N ASP A 124 19.07 1.20 -25.93
CA ASP A 124 18.34 1.93 -26.95
C ASP A 124 16.85 2.11 -26.59
N ASP A 125 16.21 3.05 -27.27
CA ASP A 125 14.80 3.39 -27.05
C ASP A 125 13.88 2.20 -27.36
N ALA A 126 14.24 1.35 -28.32
CA ALA A 126 13.47 0.16 -28.68
C ALA A 126 13.40 -0.84 -27.50
N GLY A 127 14.51 -1.04 -26.78
CA GLY A 127 14.58 -1.90 -25.62
C GLY A 127 13.92 -1.33 -24.36
N MET A 128 13.52 -0.05 -24.35
CA MET A 128 12.85 0.56 -23.19
C MET A 128 11.43 0.01 -22.97
N ASN A 129 10.82 -0.52 -24.03
CA ASN A 129 9.50 -1.18 -23.99
C ASN A 129 9.63 -2.63 -23.49
N LEU A 130 9.77 -2.77 -22.17
CA LEU A 130 9.85 -4.06 -21.48
C LEU A 130 8.45 -4.67 -21.35
N SER A 131 8.10 -5.53 -22.28
CA SER A 131 6.80 -6.23 -22.29
C SER A 131 6.71 -7.31 -21.19
N SER A 132 5.51 -7.84 -20.99
CA SER A 132 5.25 -8.98 -20.11
C SER A 132 5.96 -10.26 -20.53
N THR A 133 6.48 -10.33 -21.77
CA THR A 133 7.31 -11.46 -22.23
C THR A 133 8.71 -11.39 -21.61
N VAL A 134 9.19 -10.18 -21.27
CA VAL A 134 10.51 -9.95 -20.67
C VAL A 134 10.43 -9.95 -19.15
N ILE A 135 9.43 -9.26 -18.58
CA ILE A 135 9.19 -9.25 -17.14
C ILE A 135 7.72 -9.57 -16.88
N ASN A 136 7.44 -10.82 -16.50
CA ASN A 136 6.08 -11.27 -16.21
C ASN A 136 5.75 -11.18 -14.72
N LEU A 137 4.99 -10.16 -14.35
CA LEU A 137 4.52 -9.93 -12.98
C LEU A 137 3.00 -10.18 -12.83
N SER A 138 2.37 -10.83 -13.81
CA SER A 138 0.91 -11.02 -13.84
C SER A 138 0.39 -11.88 -12.69
N SER A 139 1.20 -12.79 -12.16
CA SER A 139 0.87 -13.64 -11.00
C SER A 139 0.63 -12.85 -9.71
N LEU A 140 1.02 -11.57 -9.65
CA LEU A 140 0.74 -10.69 -8.51
C LEU A 140 -0.67 -10.10 -8.52
N LYS A 141 -1.36 -10.11 -9.68
CA LYS A 141 -2.69 -9.49 -9.84
C LYS A 141 -3.75 -10.01 -8.86
N PRO A 142 -3.84 -11.32 -8.57
CA PRO A 142 -4.79 -11.81 -7.57
C PRO A 142 -4.53 -11.22 -6.17
N PHE A 143 -3.26 -11.06 -5.78
CA PHE A 143 -2.87 -10.53 -4.48
C PHE A 143 -3.11 -9.02 -4.38
N GLU A 144 -2.82 -8.27 -5.45
CA GLU A 144 -3.19 -6.84 -5.56
C GLU A 144 -4.70 -6.67 -5.36
N LYS A 145 -5.50 -7.48 -6.06
CA LYS A 145 -6.97 -7.45 -5.97
C LYS A 145 -7.46 -7.86 -4.58
N ALA A 146 -6.85 -8.87 -3.96
CA ALA A 146 -7.20 -9.32 -2.62
C ALA A 146 -6.99 -8.21 -1.59
N TYR A 147 -5.84 -7.51 -1.64
CA TYR A 147 -5.57 -6.38 -0.78
C TYR A 147 -6.60 -5.25 -0.95
N VAL A 148 -6.85 -4.81 -2.19
CA VAL A 148 -7.85 -3.76 -2.48
C VAL A 148 -9.26 -4.17 -2.01
N THR A 149 -9.60 -5.46 -2.15
CA THR A 149 -10.88 -6.00 -1.68
C THR A 149 -10.97 -5.95 -0.16
N ALA A 150 -9.93 -6.39 0.55
CA ALA A 150 -9.87 -6.34 2.01
C ALA A 150 -9.99 -4.89 2.54
N VAL A 151 -9.31 -3.93 1.91
CA VAL A 151 -9.43 -2.51 2.25
C VAL A 151 -10.84 -1.99 2.02
N ARG A 152 -11.46 -2.33 0.88
CA ARG A 152 -12.85 -1.96 0.59
C ARG A 152 -13.81 -2.52 1.64
N ASP A 153 -13.66 -3.79 1.97
CA ASP A 153 -14.53 -4.50 2.90
C ASP A 153 -14.35 -4.01 4.34
N HIS A 154 -13.12 -3.62 4.72
CA HIS A 154 -12.85 -2.97 6.00
C HIS A 154 -13.69 -1.70 6.19
N PHE A 155 -13.92 -0.92 5.13
CA PHE A 155 -14.73 0.30 5.18
C PHE A 155 -16.21 0.13 4.84
N LYS A 156 -16.70 -1.10 4.59
CA LYS A 156 -18.13 -1.36 4.37
C LYS A 156 -18.92 -1.14 5.67
N PRO A 157 -20.09 -0.50 5.62
CA PRO A 157 -20.96 -0.39 6.78
C PRO A 157 -21.41 -1.77 7.27
N PHE A 158 -21.56 -1.94 8.57
CA PHE A 158 -21.92 -3.22 9.21
C PHE A 158 -23.23 -3.82 8.69
N TYR A 159 -24.19 -2.99 8.26
CA TYR A 159 -25.48 -3.41 7.69
C TYR A 159 -25.43 -3.83 6.20
N ARG A 160 -24.24 -3.84 5.57
CA ARG A 160 -24.02 -4.27 4.18
C ARG A 160 -23.00 -5.42 4.06
N ARG A 161 -22.76 -6.17 5.14
CA ARG A 161 -21.92 -7.37 5.17
C ARG A 161 -22.77 -8.63 5.18
#